data_AF-A0A6I1W3C5-F1
#
_entry.id   AF-A0A6I1W3C5-F1
#
_cell.length_a   1.000
_cell.length_b   1.000
_cell.length_c   1.000
_cell.angle_alpha   90.00
_cell.angle_beta   90.00
_cell.angle_gamma   90.00
#
_symmetry.space_group_name_H-M   'P 1'
#
loop_
_entity.id
_entity.type
_entity.pdbx_description
1 polymer ?
#
loop_
_entity_poly.entity_id
_entity_poly.type
_entity_poly.pdbx_seq_one_letter_code
_entity_poly.pdbx_strand_id
1 'polypeptide(L)'
;MKANWILALVGAAIVTGVVVAVGVLGAYGYYLGPVSRNATDWGSFGAVMSGAFTLLSSFATIGTLLFLYLQQLKGEERQNSQDAENLEKQQKHDVVVEKQLAALTFEQYLNHRKVFIERLNEQSVFFRGDIGFADPDRVYTAMFAKNSPSHCEYKVEIGKPGNVRAYDLTDCLAIYTTISELLENYRDMEKHLTLVQKIVHLQGCLGMTYLGAHKEGDIFFMGLNAGLNIYDISKTLQRIEKVINSILFFTGNEKVASIQHKGQSLLIRDGLYKTLTEYHRAKGGFELRHKIEALPFLFELYEISQFHFIVTERILEETYMTLVGIFSRHDEIENLKNFDYADRLTDIILYEIRGAKEQYEDDPDKMNILNRADYCLWAAMKHLGVVR
;
A
#
# COMPACT_ATOMS: atom_id res chain seq x y z
N MET A 1 -62.97 -12.90 26.99
CA MET A 1 -64.41 -13.07 26.60
C MET A 1 -64.52 -12.86 25.11
N LYS A 2 -65.14 -13.78 24.35
CA LYS A 2 -65.25 -13.63 22.88
C LYS A 2 -66.09 -12.39 22.56
N ALA A 3 -65.64 -11.52 21.65
CA ALA A 3 -66.31 -10.27 21.26
C ALA A 3 -67.81 -10.43 20.97
N ASN A 4 -68.21 -11.61 20.48
CA ASN A 4 -69.60 -11.97 20.21
C ASN A 4 -70.50 -11.97 21.46
N TRP A 5 -69.97 -12.33 22.63
CA TRP A 5 -70.72 -12.31 23.89
C TRP A 5 -71.00 -10.90 24.37
N ILE A 6 -70.06 -9.99 24.15
CA ILE A 6 -70.17 -8.59 24.56
C ILE A 6 -71.15 -7.83 23.65
N LEU A 7 -71.09 -8.06 22.33
CA LEU A 7 -72.08 -7.55 21.38
C LEU A 7 -73.49 -8.08 21.69
N ALA A 8 -73.62 -9.35 22.08
CA ALA A 8 -74.90 -9.91 22.52
C ALA A 8 -75.42 -9.24 23.80
N LEU A 9 -74.54 -8.92 24.75
CA LEU A 9 -74.88 -8.26 26.01
C LEU A 9 -75.32 -6.80 25.80
N VAL A 10 -74.63 -6.06 24.92
CA VAL A 10 -75.01 -4.70 24.52
C VAL A 10 -76.34 -4.71 23.75
N GLY A 11 -76.51 -5.64 22.81
CA GLY A 11 -77.78 -5.84 22.09
C GLY A 11 -78.94 -6.14 23.04
N ALA A 12 -78.74 -7.05 24.00
CA ALA A 12 -79.73 -7.38 25.02
C ALA A 12 -80.08 -6.19 25.92
N ALA A 13 -79.10 -5.37 26.32
CA ALA A 13 -79.33 -4.18 27.14
C ALA A 13 -80.13 -3.10 26.40
N ILE A 14 -79.82 -2.85 25.12
CA ILE A 14 -80.56 -1.91 24.27
C ILE A 14 -82.00 -2.39 24.07
N VAL A 15 -82.18 -3.67 23.72
CA VAL A 15 -83.52 -4.27 23.55
C VAL A 15 -84.32 -4.18 24.85
N THR A 16 -83.71 -4.49 26.00
CA THR A 16 -84.37 -4.38 27.30
C THR A 16 -84.75 -2.93 27.62
N GLY A 17 -83.87 -1.96 27.36
CA GLY A 17 -84.16 -0.53 27.55
C GLY A 17 -85.32 -0.03 26.68
N VAL A 18 -85.36 -0.45 25.41
CA VAL A 18 -86.46 -0.12 24.49
C VAL A 18 -87.77 -0.79 24.93
N VAL A 19 -87.72 -2.06 25.33
CA VAL A 19 -88.89 -2.79 25.83
C VAL A 19 -89.45 -2.17 27.11
N VAL A 20 -88.59 -1.73 28.03
CA VAL A 20 -89.02 -1.01 29.24
C VAL A 20 -89.64 0.33 28.89
N ALA A 21 -89.02 1.12 28.00
CA ALA A 21 -89.57 2.42 27.60
C ALA A 21 -90.93 2.29 26.88
N VAL A 22 -91.05 1.35 25.94
CA VAL A 22 -92.30 1.05 25.23
C VAL A 22 -93.34 0.44 26.18
N GLY A 23 -92.92 -0.42 27.11
CA GLY A 23 -93.79 -1.02 28.13
C GLY A 23 -94.36 0.01 29.09
N VAL A 24 -93.54 0.98 29.54
CA VAL A 24 -93.98 2.10 30.37
C VAL A 24 -94.95 3.01 29.60
N LEU A 25 -94.67 3.32 28.34
CA LEU A 25 -95.59 4.08 27.47
C LEU A 25 -96.92 3.35 27.24
N GLY A 26 -96.88 2.03 27.00
CA GLY A 26 -98.05 1.20 26.79
C GLY A 26 -98.90 1.06 28.05
N ALA A 27 -98.27 0.83 29.21
CA ALA A 27 -98.95 0.79 30.50
C ALA A 27 -99.59 2.14 30.84
N TYR A 28 -98.87 3.24 30.61
CA TYR A 28 -99.40 4.59 30.83
C TYR A 28 -100.60 4.90 29.92
N GLY A 29 -100.52 4.55 28.63
CA GLY A 29 -101.62 4.71 27.68
C GLY A 29 -102.85 3.85 27.99
N TYR A 30 -102.66 2.66 28.55
CA TYR A 30 -103.75 1.76 28.95
C TYR A 30 -104.46 2.23 30.23
N TYR A 31 -103.70 2.69 31.23
CA TYR A 31 -104.26 3.04 32.55
C TYR A 31 -104.85 4.46 32.63
N LEU A 32 -104.46 5.42 31.77
CA LEU A 32 -104.89 6.82 31.88
C LEU A 32 -105.85 7.29 30.77
N GLY A 33 -106.10 6.50 29.73
CA GLY A 33 -107.02 6.86 28.63
C GLY A 33 -106.54 8.08 27.81
N PRO A 34 -107.33 8.59 26.84
CA PRO A 34 -106.87 9.64 25.94
C PRO A 34 -106.79 11.02 26.65
N VAL A 35 -105.57 11.56 26.69
CA VAL A 35 -105.19 12.97 26.95
C VAL A 35 -105.92 13.63 28.14
N SER A 36 -105.33 13.52 29.34
CA SER A 36 -105.79 14.22 30.55
C SER A 36 -105.71 15.75 30.41
N ARG A 37 -106.72 16.47 30.92
CA ARG A 37 -106.75 17.94 31.00
C ARG A 37 -106.06 18.51 32.26
N ASN A 38 -105.60 17.66 33.17
CA ASN A 38 -104.94 18.09 34.41
C ASN A 38 -103.42 18.25 34.23
N ALA A 39 -102.90 19.42 34.57
CA ALA A 39 -101.47 19.74 34.47
C ALA A 39 -100.56 18.82 35.33
N THR A 40 -101.08 18.28 36.43
CA THR A 40 -100.36 17.34 37.31
C THR A 40 -100.07 15.98 36.65
N ASP A 41 -100.96 15.53 35.77
CA ASP A 41 -100.79 14.27 35.04
C ASP A 41 -99.71 14.41 33.97
N TRP A 42 -99.64 15.58 33.32
CA TRP A 42 -98.55 15.93 32.41
C TRP A 42 -97.20 16.06 33.10
N GLY A 43 -97.17 16.60 34.33
CA GLY A 43 -95.96 16.62 35.17
C GLY A 43 -95.47 15.22 35.53
N SER A 44 -96.40 14.33 35.89
CA SER A 44 -96.10 12.92 36.24
C SER A 44 -95.66 12.12 35.01
N PHE A 45 -96.31 12.33 33.86
CA PHE A 45 -95.87 11.78 32.57
C PHE A 45 -94.47 12.26 32.20
N GLY A 46 -94.20 13.56 32.33
CA GLY A 46 -92.89 14.15 32.07
C GLY A 46 -91.80 13.55 32.97
N ALA A 47 -92.10 13.31 34.25
CA ALA A 47 -91.17 12.67 35.17
C ALA A 47 -90.88 11.20 34.80
N VAL A 48 -91.91 10.42 34.45
CA VAL A 48 -91.76 9.01 34.03
C VAL A 48 -91.02 8.90 32.70
N MET A 49 -91.36 9.75 31.74
CA MET A 49 -90.67 9.83 30.44
C MET A 49 -89.23 10.26 30.62
N SER A 50 -88.96 11.29 31.42
CA SER A 50 -87.61 11.74 31.73
C SER A 50 -86.79 10.62 32.38
N GLY A 51 -87.36 9.87 33.32
CA GLY A 51 -86.72 8.70 33.93
C GLY A 51 -86.41 7.58 32.93
N ALA A 52 -87.39 7.22 32.08
CA ALA A 52 -87.24 6.18 31.06
C ALA A 52 -86.19 6.55 29.99
N PHE A 53 -86.21 7.79 29.50
CA PHE A 53 -85.22 8.29 28.54
C PHE A 53 -83.84 8.48 29.15
N THR A 54 -83.74 8.85 30.43
CA THR A 54 -82.46 8.93 31.16
C THR A 54 -81.83 7.55 31.30
N LEU A 55 -82.64 6.53 31.61
CA LEU A 55 -82.20 5.13 31.69
C LEU A 55 -81.78 4.59 30.31
N LEU A 56 -82.56 4.88 29.26
CA LEU A 56 -82.20 4.54 27.87
C LEU A 56 -80.89 5.23 27.43
N SER A 57 -80.73 6.51 27.74
CA SER A 57 -79.52 7.30 27.47
C SER A 57 -78.29 6.75 28.21
N SER A 58 -78.49 6.29 29.45
CA SER A 58 -77.43 5.66 30.25
C SER A 58 -76.99 4.32 29.63
N PHE A 59 -77.94 3.49 29.17
CA PHE A 59 -77.63 2.26 28.44
C PHE A 59 -76.95 2.52 27.09
N ALA A 60 -77.37 3.55 26.37
CA ALA A 60 -76.71 3.96 25.13
C ALA A 60 -75.25 4.39 25.37
N THR A 61 -75.01 5.15 26.45
CA THR A 61 -73.66 5.62 26.84
C THR A 61 -72.76 4.46 27.29
N ILE A 62 -73.31 3.50 28.04
CA ILE A 62 -72.59 2.27 28.40
C ILE A 62 -72.25 1.49 27.13
N GLY A 63 -73.20 1.35 26.20
CA GLY A 63 -72.98 0.65 24.93
C GLY A 63 -71.87 1.28 24.08
N THR A 64 -71.83 2.61 23.97
CA THR A 64 -70.79 3.32 23.20
C THR A 64 -69.41 3.22 23.86
N LEU A 65 -69.30 3.36 25.19
CA LEU A 65 -68.02 3.16 25.90
C LEU A 65 -67.48 1.74 25.70
N LEU A 66 -68.35 0.75 25.73
CA LEU A 66 -67.98 -0.66 25.59
C LEU A 66 -67.57 -1.00 24.15
N PHE A 67 -68.22 -0.38 23.16
CA PHE A 67 -67.81 -0.44 21.76
C PHE A 67 -66.43 0.19 21.53
N LEU A 68 -66.18 1.38 22.08
CA LEU A 68 -64.88 2.06 21.99
C LEU A 68 -63.77 1.21 22.63
N TYR A 69 -64.04 0.61 23.79
CA TYR A 69 -63.10 -0.29 24.47
C TYR A 69 -62.76 -1.53 23.62
N LEU A 70 -63.76 -2.16 22.99
CA LEU A 70 -63.54 -3.27 22.07
C LEU A 70 -62.76 -2.85 20.82
N GLN A 71 -63.03 -1.66 20.29
CA GLN A 71 -62.33 -1.11 19.14
C GLN A 71 -60.86 -0.83 19.47
N GLN A 72 -60.58 -0.32 20.67
CA GLN A 72 -59.24 -0.11 21.17
C GLN A 72 -58.47 -1.43 21.33
N LEU A 73 -59.06 -2.44 21.98
CA LEU A 73 -58.44 -3.77 22.12
C LEU A 73 -58.11 -4.41 20.75
N LYS A 74 -59.03 -4.30 19.79
CA LYS A 74 -58.81 -4.82 18.43
C LYS A 74 -57.78 -3.99 17.65
N GLY A 75 -57.67 -2.69 17.95
CA GLY A 75 -56.62 -1.81 17.44
C GLY A 75 -55.24 -2.22 17.96
N GLU A 76 -55.11 -2.42 19.27
CA GLU A 76 -53.88 -2.86 19.93
C GLU A 76 -53.42 -4.24 19.41
N GLU A 77 -54.33 -5.19 19.22
CA GLU A 77 -53.99 -6.52 18.67
C GLU A 77 -53.46 -6.46 17.23
N ARG A 78 -54.06 -5.59 16.40
CA ARG A 78 -53.59 -5.33 15.02
C ARG A 78 -52.26 -4.60 14.99
N GLN A 79 -52.07 -3.65 15.89
CA GLN A 79 -50.83 -2.89 15.98
C GLN A 79 -49.69 -3.77 16.45
N ASN A 80 -49.89 -4.58 17.50
CA ASN A 80 -48.89 -5.53 17.99
C ASN A 80 -48.50 -6.56 16.93
N SER A 81 -49.46 -7.04 16.12
CA SER A 81 -49.16 -7.98 15.03
C SER A 81 -48.41 -7.31 13.87
N GLN A 82 -48.74 -6.07 13.51
CA GLN A 82 -47.97 -5.29 12.53
C GLN A 82 -46.56 -4.96 13.01
N ASP A 83 -46.40 -4.59 14.28
CA ASP A 83 -45.10 -4.29 14.87
C ASP A 83 -44.20 -5.53 14.87
N ALA A 84 -44.75 -6.70 15.22
CA ALA A 84 -44.02 -7.96 15.13
C ALA A 84 -43.58 -8.30 13.69
N GLU A 85 -44.47 -8.11 12.71
CA GLU A 85 -44.14 -8.35 11.28
C GLU A 85 -43.10 -7.35 10.76
N ASN A 86 -43.18 -6.08 11.18
CA ASN A 86 -42.20 -5.05 10.83
C ASN A 86 -40.83 -5.35 11.43
N LEU A 87 -40.78 -5.86 12.66
CA LEU A 87 -39.54 -6.26 13.32
C LEU A 87 -38.88 -7.44 12.60
N GLU A 88 -39.67 -8.43 12.18
CA GLU A 88 -39.16 -9.56 11.38
C GLU A 88 -38.66 -9.09 10.00
N LYS A 89 -39.36 -8.15 9.35
CA LYS A 89 -38.91 -7.55 8.08
C LYS A 89 -37.63 -6.75 8.25
N GLN A 90 -37.48 -5.98 9.32
CA GLN A 90 -36.25 -5.26 9.65
C GLN A 90 -35.10 -6.24 9.86
N GLN A 91 -35.30 -7.29 10.67
CA GLN A 91 -34.27 -8.32 10.87
C GLN A 91 -33.85 -8.99 9.56
N LYS A 92 -34.79 -9.36 8.70
CA LYS A 92 -34.48 -9.93 7.37
C LYS A 92 -33.73 -8.93 6.49
N HIS A 93 -34.12 -7.66 6.53
CA HIS A 93 -33.46 -6.59 5.78
C HIS A 93 -32.02 -6.40 6.27
N ASP A 94 -31.79 -6.33 7.58
CA ASP A 94 -30.46 -6.17 8.17
C ASP A 94 -29.53 -7.32 7.80
N VAL A 95 -30.03 -8.57 7.79
CA VAL A 95 -29.26 -9.75 7.33
C VAL A 95 -28.90 -9.64 5.85
N VAL A 96 -29.81 -9.13 5.00
CA VAL A 96 -29.52 -8.93 3.57
C VAL A 96 -28.49 -7.82 3.39
N VAL A 97 -28.61 -6.71 4.13
CA VAL A 97 -27.65 -5.60 4.11
C VAL A 97 -26.26 -6.06 4.56
N GLU A 98 -26.16 -6.84 5.64
CA GLU A 98 -24.89 -7.38 6.12
C GLU A 98 -24.22 -8.26 5.05
N LYS A 99 -24.99 -9.15 4.40
CA LYS A 99 -24.48 -9.98 3.30
C LYS A 99 -24.02 -9.13 2.11
N GLN A 100 -24.76 -8.08 1.77
CA GLN A 100 -24.37 -7.15 0.69
C GLN A 100 -23.09 -6.39 1.04
N LEU A 101 -22.93 -5.92 2.28
CA LEU A 101 -21.73 -5.25 2.76
C LEU A 101 -20.51 -6.18 2.78
N ALA A 102 -20.70 -7.44 3.17
CA ALA A 102 -19.65 -8.46 3.13
C ALA A 102 -19.22 -8.76 1.68
N ALA A 103 -20.17 -8.91 0.76
CA ALA A 103 -19.88 -9.12 -0.66
C ALA A 103 -19.14 -7.91 -1.26
N LEU A 104 -19.57 -6.68 -0.94
CA LEU A 104 -18.91 -5.46 -1.39
C LEU A 104 -17.47 -5.37 -0.85
N THR A 105 -17.26 -5.66 0.43
CA THR A 105 -15.92 -5.65 1.04
C THR A 105 -15.00 -6.67 0.38
N PHE A 106 -15.51 -7.86 0.05
CA PHE A 106 -14.76 -8.87 -0.67
C PHE A 106 -14.36 -8.43 -2.08
N GLU A 107 -15.30 -7.83 -2.83
CA GLU A 107 -15.03 -7.27 -4.15
C GLU A 107 -14.00 -6.13 -4.09
N GLN A 108 -14.12 -5.25 -3.09
CA GLN A 108 -13.13 -4.18 -2.85
C GLN A 108 -11.74 -4.76 -2.60
N TYR A 109 -11.62 -5.77 -1.75
CA TYR A 109 -10.35 -6.44 -1.48
C TYR A 109 -9.73 -7.04 -2.75
N LEU A 110 -10.51 -7.78 -3.55
CA LEU A 110 -10.03 -8.39 -4.79
C LEU A 110 -9.58 -7.32 -5.80
N ASN A 111 -10.38 -6.27 -5.98
CA ASN A 111 -10.07 -5.19 -6.91
C ASN A 111 -8.84 -4.39 -6.46
N HIS A 112 -8.75 -4.05 -5.17
CA HIS A 112 -7.62 -3.32 -4.61
C HIS A 112 -6.31 -4.10 -4.77
N ARG A 113 -6.33 -5.40 -4.44
CA ARG A 113 -5.19 -6.31 -4.67
C ARG A 113 -4.80 -6.38 -6.15
N LYS A 114 -5.78 -6.56 -7.04
CA LYS A 114 -5.55 -6.63 -8.49
C LYS A 114 -4.89 -5.35 -9.02
N VAL A 115 -5.44 -4.18 -8.71
CA VAL A 115 -4.90 -2.89 -9.16
C VAL A 115 -3.50 -2.63 -8.62
N PHE A 116 -3.22 -3.04 -7.37
CA PHE A 116 -1.87 -2.95 -6.81
C PHE A 116 -0.86 -3.76 -7.63
N ILE A 117 -1.20 -5.02 -7.94
CA ILE A 117 -0.34 -5.92 -8.71
C ILE A 117 -0.15 -5.40 -10.14
N GLU A 118 -1.22 -4.94 -10.78
CA GLU A 118 -1.16 -4.30 -12.10
C GLU A 118 -0.19 -3.11 -12.08
N ARG A 119 -0.27 -2.26 -11.06
CA ARG A 119 0.62 -1.11 -10.90
C ARG A 119 2.09 -1.49 -10.68
N LEU A 120 2.38 -2.60 -9.98
CA LEU A 120 3.74 -3.13 -9.89
C LEU A 120 4.23 -3.61 -11.25
N ASN A 121 3.41 -4.36 -11.98
CA ASN A 121 3.75 -4.85 -13.32
C ASN A 121 3.95 -3.70 -14.32
N GLU A 122 3.20 -2.60 -14.20
CA GLU A 122 3.44 -1.38 -14.97
C GLU A 122 4.85 -0.81 -14.73
N GLN A 123 5.42 -0.95 -13.52
CA GLN A 123 6.81 -0.55 -13.27
C GLN A 123 7.79 -1.43 -14.05
N SER A 124 7.53 -2.74 -14.12
CA SER A 124 8.35 -3.66 -14.94
C SER A 124 8.34 -3.24 -16.41
N VAL A 125 7.16 -2.93 -16.97
CA VAL A 125 7.00 -2.43 -18.34
C VAL A 125 7.72 -1.09 -18.53
N PHE A 126 7.59 -0.16 -17.59
CA PHE A 126 8.26 1.14 -17.64
C PHE A 126 9.78 1.01 -17.74
N PHE A 127 10.37 0.05 -17.02
CA PHE A 127 11.80 -0.26 -17.08
C PHE A 127 12.14 -1.31 -18.16
N ARG A 128 11.30 -1.48 -19.19
CA ARG A 128 11.53 -2.36 -20.34
C ARG A 128 11.83 -3.82 -19.96
N GLY A 129 11.31 -4.27 -18.83
CA GLY A 129 11.54 -5.62 -18.32
C GLY A 129 12.86 -5.82 -17.57
N ASP A 130 13.66 -4.77 -17.33
CA ASP A 130 14.91 -4.88 -16.55
C ASP A 130 14.64 -5.28 -15.09
N ILE A 131 13.44 -5.00 -14.58
CA ILE A 131 12.98 -5.44 -13.26
C ILE A 131 11.72 -6.29 -13.41
N GLY A 132 11.54 -7.25 -12.52
CA GLY A 132 10.31 -8.04 -12.37
C GLY A 132 9.92 -8.21 -10.91
N PHE A 133 8.73 -8.76 -10.70
CA PHE A 133 8.19 -9.05 -9.37
C PHE A 133 7.81 -10.52 -9.31
N ALA A 134 8.68 -11.35 -8.71
CA ALA A 134 8.49 -12.80 -8.69
C ALA A 134 7.24 -13.22 -7.89
N ASP A 135 6.95 -12.49 -6.82
CA ASP A 135 5.80 -12.72 -5.95
C ASP A 135 5.18 -11.36 -5.53
N PRO A 136 4.34 -10.76 -6.39
CA PRO A 136 3.71 -9.47 -6.09
C PRO A 136 2.66 -9.59 -4.98
N ASP A 137 2.14 -10.80 -4.72
CA ASP A 137 1.18 -11.07 -3.66
C ASP A 137 1.80 -11.00 -2.26
N ARG A 138 3.03 -11.51 -2.12
CA ARG A 138 3.82 -11.30 -0.90
C ARG A 138 4.03 -9.81 -0.63
N VAL A 139 4.33 -9.02 -1.67
CA VAL A 139 4.49 -7.55 -1.53
C VAL A 139 3.18 -6.91 -1.08
N TYR A 140 2.04 -7.26 -1.70
CA TYR A 140 0.74 -6.75 -1.29
C TYR A 140 0.44 -7.07 0.18
N THR A 141 0.65 -8.32 0.60
CA THR A 141 0.39 -8.77 1.97
C THR A 141 1.31 -8.10 2.99
N ALA A 142 2.57 -7.83 2.61
CA ALA A 142 3.51 -7.11 3.46
C ALA A 142 3.14 -5.63 3.63
N MET A 143 2.72 -4.97 2.55
CA MET A 143 2.32 -3.55 2.59
C MET A 143 0.95 -3.34 3.26
N PHE A 144 0.01 -4.26 3.05
CA PHE A 144 -1.37 -4.19 3.55
C PHE A 144 -1.67 -5.35 4.50
N ALA A 145 -0.91 -5.49 5.58
CA ALA A 145 -0.99 -6.63 6.49
C ALA A 145 -2.35 -6.81 7.22
N LYS A 146 -3.20 -5.78 7.21
CA LYS A 146 -4.56 -5.84 7.76
C LYS A 146 -5.62 -6.24 6.73
N ASN A 147 -5.30 -6.19 5.44
CA ASN A 147 -6.27 -6.47 4.39
C ASN A 147 -6.54 -7.97 4.30
N SER A 148 -7.81 -8.31 4.20
CA SER A 148 -8.31 -9.68 4.08
C SER A 148 -9.63 -9.68 3.31
N PRO A 149 -10.18 -10.85 2.93
CA PRO A 149 -11.50 -10.95 2.31
C PRO A 149 -12.63 -10.26 3.09
N SER A 150 -12.47 -10.03 4.39
CA SER A 150 -13.45 -9.40 5.26
C SER A 150 -13.11 -7.96 5.67
N HIS A 151 -11.96 -7.42 5.27
CA HIS A 151 -11.50 -6.08 5.66
C HIS A 151 -10.56 -5.49 4.61
N CYS A 152 -10.81 -4.26 4.15
CA CYS A 152 -9.98 -3.62 3.13
C CYS A 152 -9.67 -2.16 3.50
N GLU A 153 -8.40 -1.89 3.80
CA GLU A 153 -7.86 -0.54 4.01
C GLU A 153 -7.09 -0.09 2.77
N TYR A 154 -7.28 1.18 2.40
CA TYR A 154 -6.59 1.84 1.28
C TYR A 154 -5.38 2.66 1.74
N LYS A 155 -5.37 3.08 3.01
CA LYS A 155 -4.31 3.88 3.60
C LYS A 155 -3.51 3.05 4.58
N VAL A 156 -2.20 3.08 4.46
CA VAL A 156 -1.29 2.42 5.40
C VAL A 156 -0.65 3.47 6.29
N GLU A 157 -0.82 3.33 7.60
CA GLU A 157 -0.16 4.18 8.58
C GLU A 157 1.31 3.78 8.72
N ILE A 158 2.22 4.73 8.52
CA ILE A 158 3.65 4.52 8.74
C ILE A 158 3.91 4.59 10.24
N GLY A 159 4.37 3.48 10.80
CA GLY A 159 4.61 3.33 12.24
C GLY A 159 5.89 4.02 12.71
N LYS A 160 6.13 4.00 14.03
CA LYS A 160 7.44 4.35 14.59
C LYS A 160 8.41 3.17 14.41
N PRO A 161 9.73 3.42 14.20
CA PRO A 161 10.74 2.38 13.91
C PRO A 161 10.88 1.23 14.93
N GLY A 162 10.28 1.34 16.12
CA GLY A 162 10.39 0.34 17.20
C GLY A 162 9.39 -0.83 17.14
N ASN A 163 8.33 -0.76 16.33
CA ASN A 163 7.30 -1.80 16.19
C ASN A 163 7.16 -2.31 14.74
N VAL A 164 8.28 -2.38 14.03
CA VAL A 164 8.34 -2.66 12.60
C VAL A 164 8.19 -4.16 12.35
N ARG A 165 7.22 -4.56 11.53
CA ARG A 165 7.18 -5.92 10.97
C ARG A 165 8.20 -5.98 9.83
N ALA A 166 8.97 -7.07 9.77
CA ALA A 166 9.91 -7.27 8.68
C ALA A 166 9.19 -7.11 7.33
N TYR A 167 9.81 -6.39 6.39
CA TYR A 167 9.28 -6.12 5.04
C TYR A 167 8.06 -5.20 4.96
N ASP A 168 7.65 -4.56 6.05
CA ASP A 168 6.59 -3.56 6.00
C ASP A 168 7.08 -2.24 5.35
N LEU A 169 6.15 -1.34 5.08
CA LEU A 169 6.46 -0.04 4.45
C LEU A 169 7.36 0.83 5.35
N THR A 170 7.25 0.71 6.67
CA THR A 170 8.06 1.46 7.64
C THR A 170 9.51 0.98 7.59
N ASP A 171 9.74 -0.34 7.51
CA ASP A 171 11.05 -0.96 7.32
C ASP A 171 11.68 -0.51 6.00
N CYS A 172 10.91 -0.53 4.90
CA CYS A 172 11.37 -0.08 3.59
C CYS A 172 11.87 1.37 3.63
N LEU A 173 11.13 2.26 4.30
CA LEU A 173 11.50 3.67 4.46
C LEU A 173 12.72 3.86 5.36
N ALA A 174 12.83 3.09 6.44
CA ALA A 174 13.99 3.10 7.32
C ALA A 174 15.25 2.66 6.55
N ILE A 175 15.16 1.55 5.80
CA ILE A 175 16.26 1.05 4.96
C ILE A 175 16.64 2.09 3.90
N TYR A 176 15.66 2.70 3.21
CA TYR A 176 15.90 3.75 2.22
C TYR A 176 16.65 4.95 2.82
N THR A 177 16.27 5.36 4.04
CA THR A 177 16.95 6.44 4.76
C THR A 177 18.39 6.06 5.11
N THR A 178 18.62 4.84 5.61
CA THR A 178 19.97 4.33 5.86
C THR A 178 20.82 4.27 4.58
N ILE A 179 20.26 3.88 3.44
CA ILE A 179 20.97 3.92 2.14
C ILE A 179 21.42 5.34 1.83
N SER A 180 20.54 6.34 2.02
CA SER A 180 20.85 7.76 1.80
C SER A 180 22.05 8.24 2.64
N GLU A 181 22.13 7.81 3.89
CA GLU A 181 23.23 8.12 4.81
C GLU A 181 24.52 7.39 4.44
N LEU A 182 24.42 6.11 4.07
CA LEU A 182 25.58 5.29 3.68
C LEU A 182 26.21 5.77 2.36
N LEU A 183 25.43 6.33 1.44
CA LEU A 183 25.93 6.91 0.19
C LEU A 183 26.84 8.14 0.42
N GLU A 184 26.77 8.78 1.59
CA GLU A 184 27.67 9.88 1.95
C GLU A 184 29.01 9.39 2.51
N ASN A 185 29.14 8.08 2.79
CA ASN A 185 30.39 7.48 3.25
C ASN A 185 31.17 6.87 2.08
N TYR A 186 32.39 7.37 1.86
CA TYR A 186 33.27 6.96 0.77
C TYR A 186 34.59 6.33 1.23
N ARG A 187 34.79 6.15 2.54
CA ARG A 187 36.08 5.71 3.10
C ARG A 187 36.00 4.37 3.82
N ASP A 188 34.85 4.02 4.36
CA ASP A 188 34.68 2.86 5.24
C ASP A 188 34.15 1.67 4.44
N MET A 189 35.02 0.68 4.23
CA MET A 189 34.69 -0.54 3.49
C MET A 189 33.54 -1.33 4.14
N GLU A 190 33.41 -1.33 5.47
CA GLU A 190 32.30 -2.02 6.15
C GLU A 190 30.97 -1.34 5.84
N LYS A 191 30.97 0.00 5.76
CA LYS A 191 29.80 0.77 5.37
C LYS A 191 29.46 0.60 3.89
N HIS A 192 30.45 0.48 3.01
CA HIS A 192 30.20 0.15 1.60
C HIS A 192 29.57 -1.24 1.45
N LEU A 193 30.05 -2.24 2.20
CA LEU A 193 29.44 -3.57 2.21
C LEU A 193 28.01 -3.51 2.75
N THR A 194 27.79 -2.77 3.85
CA THR A 194 26.46 -2.53 4.41
C THR A 194 25.55 -1.84 3.41
N LEU A 195 26.06 -0.89 2.62
CA LEU A 195 25.30 -0.21 1.58
C LEU A 195 24.78 -1.19 0.54
N VAL A 196 25.64 -2.04 -0.01
CA VAL A 196 25.23 -3.06 -1.00
C VAL A 196 24.20 -4.01 -0.39
N GLN A 197 24.42 -4.48 0.84
CA GLN A 197 23.47 -5.34 1.55
C GLN A 197 22.11 -4.65 1.76
N LYS A 198 22.09 -3.36 2.13
CA LYS A 198 20.84 -2.61 2.32
C LYS A 198 20.11 -2.36 1.01
N ILE A 199 20.83 -2.09 -0.08
CA ILE A 199 20.24 -1.97 -1.43
C ILE A 199 19.55 -3.29 -1.83
N VAL A 200 20.27 -4.41 -1.73
CA VAL A 200 19.73 -5.74 -2.04
C VAL A 200 18.56 -6.09 -1.13
N HIS A 201 18.66 -5.80 0.16
CA HIS A 201 17.59 -6.01 1.12
C HIS A 201 16.34 -5.18 0.75
N LEU A 202 16.49 -3.89 0.43
CA LEU A 202 15.37 -3.05 0.03
C LEU A 202 14.71 -3.55 -1.25
N GLN A 203 15.48 -3.95 -2.25
CA GLN A 203 14.94 -4.59 -3.45
C GLN A 203 14.13 -5.85 -3.09
N GLY A 204 14.65 -6.67 -2.18
CA GLY A 204 13.95 -7.81 -1.61
C GLY A 204 12.65 -7.43 -0.90
N CYS A 205 12.61 -6.37 -0.10
CA CYS A 205 11.39 -5.88 0.55
C CYS A 205 10.34 -5.41 -0.48
N LEU A 206 10.79 -4.72 -1.52
CA LEU A 206 9.94 -4.26 -2.61
C LEU A 206 9.54 -5.39 -3.59
N GLY A 207 10.05 -6.60 -3.39
CA GLY A 207 9.83 -7.75 -4.27
C GLY A 207 10.45 -7.60 -5.66
N MET A 208 11.40 -6.68 -5.81
CA MET A 208 12.08 -6.42 -7.07
C MET A 208 13.11 -7.52 -7.33
N THR A 209 13.09 -8.06 -8.55
CA THR A 209 14.12 -8.95 -9.09
C THR A 209 14.69 -8.30 -10.35
N TYR A 210 16.01 -8.30 -10.51
CA TYR A 210 16.64 -7.80 -11.72
C TYR A 210 16.66 -8.89 -12.79
N LEU A 211 16.11 -8.57 -13.97
CA LEU A 211 16.00 -9.46 -15.12
C LEU A 211 16.77 -8.95 -16.34
N GLY A 212 17.40 -7.77 -16.21
CA GLY A 212 18.19 -7.17 -17.28
C GLY A 212 19.41 -8.01 -17.66
N ALA A 213 19.88 -7.83 -18.89
CA ALA A 213 21.11 -8.46 -19.36
C ALA A 213 22.31 -8.04 -18.50
N HIS A 214 23.24 -8.97 -18.29
CA HIS A 214 24.47 -8.71 -17.55
C HIS A 214 25.32 -7.66 -18.27
N LYS A 215 25.73 -6.64 -17.52
CA LYS A 215 26.56 -5.50 -17.92
C LYS A 215 27.88 -5.47 -17.16
N GLU A 216 28.87 -4.78 -17.72
CA GLU A 216 30.17 -4.61 -17.06
C GLU A 216 30.01 -3.88 -15.74
N GLY A 217 30.59 -4.43 -14.67
CA GLY A 217 30.50 -3.82 -13.34
C GLY A 217 29.20 -4.09 -12.60
N ASP A 218 28.37 -5.03 -13.08
CA ASP A 218 27.26 -5.55 -12.30
C ASP A 218 27.77 -6.30 -11.05
N ILE A 219 27.09 -6.05 -9.95
CA ILE A 219 27.33 -6.72 -8.67
C ILE A 219 26.37 -7.92 -8.58
N PHE A 220 26.93 -9.08 -8.24
CA PHE A 220 26.20 -10.30 -7.97
C PHE A 220 26.17 -10.57 -6.48
N PHE A 221 25.03 -11.03 -5.97
CA PHE A 221 24.86 -11.50 -4.61
C PHE A 221 24.48 -12.98 -4.65
N MET A 222 25.30 -13.84 -4.04
CA MET A 222 25.09 -15.30 -4.05
C MET A 222 24.83 -15.87 -5.47
N GLY A 223 25.56 -15.36 -6.47
CA GLY A 223 25.45 -15.78 -7.87
C GLY A 223 24.29 -15.18 -8.67
N LEU A 224 23.39 -14.42 -8.04
CA LEU A 224 22.29 -13.70 -8.70
C LEU A 224 22.66 -12.24 -8.95
N ASN A 225 22.26 -11.69 -10.10
CA ASN A 225 22.52 -10.27 -10.40
C ASN A 225 21.67 -9.40 -9.46
N ALA A 226 22.33 -8.55 -8.66
CA ALA A 226 21.66 -7.65 -7.73
C ALA A 226 20.93 -6.50 -8.43
N GLY A 227 21.18 -6.29 -9.73
CA GLY A 227 20.69 -5.12 -10.45
C GLY A 227 21.33 -3.81 -9.97
N LEU A 228 22.49 -3.91 -9.33
CA LEU A 228 23.35 -2.80 -8.94
C LEU A 228 24.62 -2.84 -9.81
N ASN A 229 24.94 -1.71 -10.45
CA ASN A 229 26.11 -1.56 -11.29
C ASN A 229 27.01 -0.46 -10.72
N ILE A 230 28.31 -0.71 -10.58
CA ILE A 230 29.25 0.25 -9.96
C ILE A 230 29.42 1.53 -10.79
N TYR A 231 29.24 1.46 -12.11
CA TYR A 231 29.35 2.60 -13.02
C TYR A 231 28.03 3.34 -13.19
N ASP A 232 26.93 2.79 -12.65
CA ASP A 232 25.61 3.40 -12.74
C ASP A 232 24.73 3.09 -11.53
N ILE A 233 25.26 3.44 -10.36
CA ILE A 233 24.55 3.32 -9.08
C ILE A 233 23.28 4.18 -9.13
N SER A 234 23.35 5.35 -9.79
CA SER A 234 22.24 6.29 -9.94
C SER A 234 20.99 5.66 -10.57
N LYS A 235 21.13 4.88 -11.67
CA LYS A 235 20.00 4.15 -12.28
C LYS A 235 19.42 3.09 -11.35
N THR A 236 20.25 2.45 -10.54
CA THR A 236 19.76 1.47 -9.55
C THR A 236 18.89 2.14 -8.50
N LEU A 237 19.38 3.26 -7.94
CA LEU A 237 18.62 4.07 -6.99
C LEU A 237 17.33 4.63 -7.60
N GLN A 238 17.37 5.04 -8.88
CA GLN A 238 16.19 5.52 -9.60
C GLN A 238 15.11 4.44 -9.71
N ARG A 239 15.49 3.20 -10.03
CA ARG A 239 14.55 2.06 -10.09
C ARG A 239 13.86 1.85 -8.73
N ILE A 240 14.66 1.79 -7.66
CA ILE A 240 14.17 1.62 -6.30
C ILE A 240 13.23 2.76 -5.91
N GLU A 241 13.65 4.01 -6.14
CA GLU A 241 12.89 5.22 -5.82
C GLU A 241 11.54 5.27 -6.56
N LYS A 242 11.50 4.86 -7.83
CA LYS A 242 10.25 4.82 -8.60
C LYS A 242 9.29 3.76 -8.06
N VAL A 243 9.78 2.57 -7.74
CA VAL A 243 8.95 1.49 -7.18
C VAL A 243 8.43 1.88 -5.80
N ILE A 244 9.28 2.34 -4.88
CA ILE A 244 8.85 2.74 -3.53
C ILE A 244 7.86 3.92 -3.59
N ASN A 245 8.08 4.91 -4.45
CA ASN A 245 7.14 6.03 -4.63
C ASN A 245 5.82 5.60 -5.27
N SER A 246 5.82 4.57 -6.12
CA SER A 246 4.58 4.00 -6.67
C SER A 246 3.74 3.33 -5.57
N ILE A 247 4.40 2.62 -4.65
CA ILE A 247 3.77 1.99 -3.48
C ILE A 247 3.30 3.06 -2.47
N LEU A 248 4.12 4.07 -2.18
CA LEU A 248 3.74 5.18 -1.28
C LEU A 248 2.52 5.93 -1.79
N PHE A 249 2.48 6.23 -3.09
CA PHE A 249 1.31 6.82 -3.72
C PHE A 249 0.06 5.95 -3.55
N PHE A 250 0.18 4.65 -3.79
CA PHE A 250 -0.95 3.73 -3.67
C PHE A 250 -1.44 3.55 -2.23
N THR A 251 -0.54 3.64 -1.25
CA THR A 251 -0.86 3.55 0.19
C THR A 251 -1.28 4.89 0.82
N GLY A 252 -1.38 5.96 0.02
CA GLY A 252 -1.79 7.29 0.50
C GLY A 252 -0.74 8.03 1.32
N ASN A 253 0.55 7.76 1.07
CA ASN A 253 1.70 8.35 1.75
C ASN A 253 2.49 9.29 0.84
N GLU A 254 3.26 10.19 1.45
CA GLU A 254 4.13 11.12 0.73
C GLU A 254 5.31 10.40 0.05
N LYS A 255 5.77 10.99 -1.05
CA LYS A 255 6.92 10.46 -1.79
C LYS A 255 8.21 10.69 -1.00
N VAL A 256 9.14 9.74 -1.10
CA VAL A 256 10.50 9.93 -0.56
C VAL A 256 11.27 10.96 -1.37
N ALA A 257 12.18 11.67 -0.69
CA ALA A 257 13.14 12.54 -1.34
C ALA A 257 14.10 11.74 -2.24
N SER A 258 14.47 12.31 -3.38
CA SER A 258 15.34 11.63 -4.33
C SER A 258 16.78 11.56 -3.84
N ILE A 259 17.37 10.37 -3.90
CA ILE A 259 18.78 10.12 -3.55
C ILE A 259 19.65 9.74 -4.75
N GLN A 260 19.09 9.79 -5.96
CA GLN A 260 19.78 9.39 -7.21
C GLN A 260 21.10 10.15 -7.43
N HIS A 261 21.10 11.45 -7.11
CA HIS A 261 22.27 12.32 -7.25
C HIS A 261 23.45 11.87 -6.36
N LYS A 262 23.19 11.25 -5.21
CA LYS A 262 24.23 10.74 -4.30
C LYS A 262 24.99 9.55 -4.90
N GLY A 263 24.34 8.78 -5.78
CA GLY A 263 24.95 7.65 -6.49
C GLY A 263 25.82 8.04 -7.70
N GLN A 264 25.96 9.33 -8.01
CA GLN A 264 26.76 9.80 -9.16
C GLN A 264 28.22 10.11 -8.80
N SER A 265 28.59 9.99 -7.52
CA SER A 265 29.95 10.32 -7.07
C SER A 265 30.97 9.26 -7.50
N LEU A 266 32.10 9.69 -8.08
CA LEU A 266 33.22 8.80 -8.40
C LEU A 266 33.79 8.14 -7.14
N LEU A 267 33.74 8.84 -6.00
CA LEU A 267 34.28 8.35 -4.73
C LEU A 267 33.54 7.11 -4.22
N ILE A 268 32.21 7.04 -4.40
CA ILE A 268 31.45 5.86 -3.97
C ILE A 268 31.69 4.67 -4.91
N ARG A 269 31.86 4.92 -6.22
CA ARG A 269 32.26 3.88 -7.18
C ARG A 269 33.61 3.28 -6.77
N ASP A 270 34.61 4.12 -6.52
CA ASP A 270 35.96 3.67 -6.17
C ASP A 270 35.97 2.92 -4.83
N GLY A 271 35.25 3.46 -3.85
CA GLY A 271 35.06 2.82 -2.54
C GLY A 271 34.40 1.43 -2.66
N LEU A 272 33.36 1.30 -3.49
CA LEU A 272 32.68 0.04 -3.75
C LEU A 272 33.56 -0.94 -4.51
N TYR A 273 34.24 -0.50 -5.58
CA TYR A 273 35.16 -1.34 -6.33
C TYR A 273 36.21 -1.96 -5.41
N LYS A 274 36.89 -1.12 -4.63
CA LYS A 274 37.91 -1.56 -3.67
C LYS A 274 37.36 -2.51 -2.61
N THR A 275 36.16 -2.21 -2.09
CA THR A 275 35.53 -3.07 -1.09
C THR A 275 35.19 -4.45 -1.66
N LEU A 276 34.65 -4.50 -2.87
CA LEU A 276 34.21 -5.76 -3.48
C LEU A 276 35.38 -6.63 -3.98
N THR A 277 36.51 -6.03 -4.34
CA THR A 277 37.68 -6.77 -4.84
C THR A 277 38.67 -7.13 -3.73
N GLU A 278 38.92 -6.22 -2.79
CA GLU A 278 39.98 -6.37 -1.77
C GLU A 278 39.46 -6.82 -0.40
N TYR A 279 38.24 -6.43 -0.01
CA TYR A 279 37.76 -6.68 1.34
C TYR A 279 37.37 -8.13 1.57
N HIS A 280 38.06 -8.82 2.48
CA HIS A 280 37.88 -10.24 2.75
C HIS A 280 36.44 -10.64 3.12
N ARG A 281 35.67 -9.76 3.80
CA ARG A 281 34.28 -10.06 4.18
C ARG A 281 33.29 -9.95 3.01
N ALA A 282 33.65 -9.23 1.96
CA ALA A 282 32.83 -9.18 0.75
C ALA A 282 32.97 -10.48 -0.06
N LYS A 283 34.16 -11.11 -0.01
CA LYS A 283 34.48 -12.34 -0.76
C LYS A 283 33.54 -13.48 -0.38
N GLY A 284 33.00 -14.15 -1.41
CA GLY A 284 32.07 -15.28 -1.27
C GLY A 284 30.60 -14.89 -1.09
N GLY A 285 30.29 -13.63 -0.75
CA GLY A 285 28.92 -13.13 -0.70
C GLY A 285 28.58 -12.25 -1.91
N PHE A 286 29.45 -11.29 -2.21
CA PHE A 286 29.30 -10.38 -3.33
C PHE A 286 30.43 -10.56 -4.33
N GLU A 287 30.09 -10.50 -5.61
CA GLU A 287 31.03 -10.64 -6.72
C GLU A 287 30.84 -9.49 -7.70
N LEU A 288 31.93 -8.80 -8.03
CA LEU A 288 31.95 -7.90 -9.17
C LEU A 288 32.33 -8.70 -10.41
N ARG A 289 31.47 -8.72 -11.43
CA ARG A 289 31.74 -9.46 -12.67
C ARG A 289 32.12 -8.53 -13.81
N HIS A 290 33.21 -8.89 -14.48
CA HIS A 290 33.71 -8.24 -15.68
C HIS A 290 33.71 -9.27 -16.81
N LYS A 291 33.16 -8.94 -17.98
CA LYS A 291 33.39 -9.75 -19.20
C LYS A 291 34.61 -9.24 -19.94
N ILE A 292 34.94 -7.95 -19.83
CA ILE A 292 36.19 -7.39 -20.35
C ILE A 292 37.31 -7.71 -19.35
N GLU A 293 38.13 -8.71 -19.67
CA GLU A 293 39.23 -9.17 -18.83
C GLU A 293 40.32 -8.10 -18.61
N ALA A 294 40.38 -7.07 -19.45
CA ALA A 294 41.30 -5.95 -19.29
C ALA A 294 40.92 -4.98 -18.16
N LEU A 295 39.65 -4.95 -17.74
CA LEU A 295 39.15 -3.94 -16.79
C LEU A 295 39.87 -3.94 -15.44
N PRO A 296 40.15 -5.09 -14.80
CA PRO A 296 40.90 -5.09 -13.54
C PRO A 296 42.28 -4.43 -13.66
N PHE A 297 42.98 -4.64 -14.77
CA PHE A 297 44.29 -4.04 -15.02
C PHE A 297 44.19 -2.53 -15.29
N LEU A 298 43.16 -2.10 -16.00
CA LEU A 298 42.88 -0.66 -16.20
C LEU A 298 42.50 0.03 -14.89
N PHE A 299 41.81 -0.64 -13.98
CA PHE A 299 41.56 -0.11 -12.63
C PHE A 299 42.83 -0.03 -11.79
N GLU A 300 43.70 -1.03 -11.88
CA GLU A 300 45.00 -0.97 -11.21
C GLU A 300 45.86 0.18 -11.75
N LEU A 301 45.85 0.40 -13.07
CA LEU A 301 46.46 1.59 -13.68
C LEU A 301 45.85 2.89 -13.16
N TYR A 302 44.53 2.94 -13.02
CA TYR A 302 43.84 4.10 -12.46
C TYR A 302 44.28 4.36 -11.01
N GLU A 303 44.35 3.34 -10.16
CA GLU A 303 44.86 3.49 -8.79
C GLU A 303 46.34 3.92 -8.77
N ILE A 304 47.18 3.38 -9.66
CA ILE A 304 48.58 3.79 -9.79
C ILE A 304 48.71 5.24 -10.26
N SER A 305 47.86 5.67 -11.20
CA SER A 305 47.88 7.04 -11.72
C SER A 305 47.52 8.09 -10.66
N GLN A 306 46.85 7.69 -9.57
CA GLN A 306 46.50 8.57 -8.45
C GLN A 306 47.68 8.89 -7.50
N PHE A 307 48.85 8.25 -7.65
CA PHE A 307 50.01 8.61 -6.83
C PHE A 307 50.50 10.03 -7.19
N HIS A 308 50.68 10.87 -6.17
CA HIS A 308 51.17 12.25 -6.31
C HIS A 308 52.61 12.36 -5.80
N PHE A 309 53.45 13.17 -6.47
CA PHE A 309 54.81 13.48 -6.02
C PHE A 309 54.90 14.74 -5.17
N ILE A 310 54.26 15.79 -5.65
CA ILE A 310 54.03 17.04 -4.95
C ILE A 310 52.52 17.08 -4.71
N VAL A 311 52.05 17.73 -3.64
CA VAL A 311 50.63 17.76 -3.22
C VAL A 311 49.64 18.04 -4.38
N THR A 312 50.10 18.60 -5.50
CA THR A 312 49.31 18.96 -6.68
C THR A 312 49.61 18.18 -7.98
N GLU A 313 50.66 17.37 -8.09
CA GLU A 313 51.06 16.75 -9.39
C GLU A 313 51.12 15.22 -9.32
N ARG A 314 50.38 14.56 -10.23
CA ARG A 314 50.36 13.10 -10.41
C ARG A 314 51.46 12.63 -11.35
N ILE A 315 51.90 11.37 -11.17
CA ILE A 315 52.90 10.74 -12.04
C ILE A 315 52.38 10.55 -13.47
N LEU A 316 51.10 10.20 -13.59
CA LEU A 316 50.43 9.84 -14.84
C LEU A 316 49.08 10.58 -14.91
N GLU A 317 49.13 11.90 -15.05
CA GLU A 317 47.93 12.77 -15.07
C GLU A 317 47.04 12.49 -16.29
N GLU A 318 47.61 12.29 -17.48
CA GLU A 318 46.83 12.02 -18.70
C GLU A 318 46.14 10.65 -18.63
N THR A 319 46.86 9.63 -18.13
CA THR A 319 46.32 8.30 -17.85
C THR A 319 45.19 8.40 -16.84
N TYR A 320 45.38 9.13 -15.74
CA TYR A 320 44.34 9.35 -14.74
C TYR A 320 43.10 9.96 -15.37
N MET A 321 43.24 11.09 -16.06
CA MET A 321 42.10 11.81 -16.66
C MET A 321 41.37 10.97 -17.71
N THR A 322 42.11 10.20 -18.51
CA THR A 322 41.53 9.30 -19.52
C THR A 322 40.75 8.17 -18.87
N LEU A 323 41.31 7.51 -17.85
CA LEU A 323 40.65 6.42 -17.13
C LEU A 323 39.47 6.92 -16.28
N VAL A 324 39.54 8.13 -15.70
CA VAL A 324 38.38 8.79 -15.08
C VAL A 324 37.25 8.92 -16.08
N GLY A 325 37.53 9.40 -17.30
CA GLY A 325 36.54 9.52 -18.37
C GLY A 325 35.87 8.19 -18.67
N ILE A 326 36.66 7.13 -18.84
CA ILE A 326 36.15 5.77 -19.12
C ILE A 326 35.30 5.24 -17.98
N PHE A 327 35.80 5.29 -16.75
CA PHE A 327 35.09 4.73 -15.60
C PHE A 327 33.92 5.59 -15.12
N SER A 328 33.73 6.79 -15.67
CA SER A 328 32.62 7.67 -15.30
C SER A 328 31.27 7.14 -15.78
N ARG A 329 31.24 6.34 -16.86
CA ARG A 329 30.00 5.86 -17.47
C ARG A 329 30.17 4.48 -18.07
N HIS A 330 29.14 3.65 -17.91
CA HIS A 330 29.08 2.33 -18.55
C HIS A 330 29.26 2.39 -20.08
N ASP A 331 28.70 3.40 -20.76
CA ASP A 331 28.78 3.51 -22.22
C ASP A 331 30.23 3.63 -22.72
N GLU A 332 31.11 4.29 -21.95
CA GLU A 332 32.53 4.43 -22.31
C GLU A 332 33.32 3.14 -22.12
N ILE A 333 32.90 2.30 -21.17
CA ILE A 333 33.49 0.98 -20.97
C ILE A 333 33.15 0.05 -22.12
N GLU A 334 31.93 0.14 -22.65
CA GLU A 334 31.52 -0.61 -23.83
C GLU A 334 32.36 -0.24 -25.06
N ASN A 335 32.82 1.02 -25.17
CA ASN A 335 33.73 1.45 -26.25
C ASN A 335 35.08 0.72 -26.24
N LEU A 336 35.52 0.13 -25.12
CA LEU A 336 36.74 -0.67 -25.05
C LEU A 336 36.68 -1.94 -25.91
N LYS A 337 35.49 -2.38 -26.34
CA LYS A 337 35.34 -3.48 -27.30
C LYS A 337 35.71 -3.07 -28.73
N ASN A 338 35.78 -1.77 -29.02
CA ASN A 338 36.23 -1.24 -30.30
C ASN A 338 37.76 -1.16 -30.31
N PHE A 339 38.39 -1.88 -31.25
CA PHE A 339 39.83 -1.93 -31.38
C PHE A 339 40.48 -0.56 -31.55
N ASP A 340 39.95 0.32 -32.42
CA ASP A 340 40.55 1.65 -32.66
C ASP A 340 40.46 2.55 -31.42
N TYR A 341 39.41 2.38 -30.62
CA TYR A 341 39.27 3.09 -29.36
C TYR A 341 40.27 2.57 -28.33
N ALA A 342 40.36 1.24 -28.19
CA ALA A 342 41.31 0.58 -27.30
C ALA A 342 42.77 0.91 -27.65
N ASP A 343 43.15 0.86 -28.94
CA ASP A 343 44.51 1.15 -29.41
C ASP A 343 44.92 2.59 -29.09
N ARG A 344 44.06 3.56 -29.41
CA ARG A 344 44.29 4.98 -29.05
C ARG A 344 44.42 5.20 -27.54
N LEU A 345 43.56 4.55 -26.75
CA LEU A 345 43.65 4.62 -25.29
C LEU A 345 45.00 4.10 -24.80
N THR A 346 45.39 2.90 -25.24
CA THR A 346 46.63 2.27 -24.79
C THR A 346 47.86 3.02 -25.27
N ASP A 347 47.80 3.70 -26.43
CA ASP A 347 48.87 4.56 -26.94
C ASP A 347 49.13 5.77 -26.06
N ILE A 348 48.07 6.45 -25.62
CA ILE A 348 48.19 7.60 -24.71
C ILE A 348 48.88 7.15 -23.42
N ILE A 349 48.41 6.06 -22.82
CA ILE A 349 48.98 5.52 -21.57
C ILE A 349 50.43 5.07 -21.79
N LEU A 350 50.73 4.39 -22.90
CA LEU A 350 52.08 3.92 -23.22
C LEU A 350 53.07 5.08 -23.38
N TYR A 351 52.65 6.14 -24.08
CA TYR A 351 53.49 7.31 -24.31
C TYR A 351 53.80 8.03 -23.00
N GLU A 352 52.80 8.23 -22.15
CA GLU A 352 52.98 8.87 -20.85
C GLU A 352 53.88 8.03 -19.92
N ILE A 353 53.66 6.72 -19.83
CA ILE A 353 54.51 5.83 -19.02
C ILE A 353 55.97 5.88 -19.48
N ARG A 354 56.23 5.89 -20.79
CA ARG A 354 57.59 5.99 -21.33
C ARG A 354 58.25 7.32 -20.96
N GLY A 355 57.55 8.43 -21.17
CA GLY A 355 58.03 9.76 -20.79
C GLY A 355 58.32 9.85 -19.28
N ALA A 356 57.44 9.31 -18.44
CA ALA A 356 57.63 9.28 -17.00
C ALA A 356 58.83 8.40 -16.58
N LYS A 357 59.06 7.26 -17.24
CA LYS A 357 60.23 6.39 -16.98
C LYS A 357 61.55 7.10 -17.31
N GLU A 358 61.61 7.84 -18.41
CA GLU A 358 62.79 8.65 -18.76
C GLU A 358 63.01 9.79 -17.77
N GLN A 359 61.94 10.46 -17.34
CA GLN A 359 62.03 11.56 -16.38
C GLN A 359 62.52 11.12 -14.98
N TYR A 360 62.18 9.89 -14.56
CA TYR A 360 62.41 9.39 -13.21
C TYR A 360 63.40 8.22 -13.14
N GLU A 361 64.25 8.04 -14.15
CA GLU A 361 65.22 6.94 -14.25
C GLU A 361 66.09 6.79 -12.99
N ASP A 362 66.47 7.91 -12.38
CA ASP A 362 67.35 7.96 -11.21
C ASP A 362 66.63 7.70 -9.86
N ASP A 363 65.30 7.54 -9.83
CA ASP A 363 64.53 7.32 -8.60
C ASP A 363 63.93 5.89 -8.56
N PRO A 364 64.53 4.98 -7.75
CA PRO A 364 64.11 3.58 -7.69
C PRO A 364 62.65 3.37 -7.26
N ASP A 365 62.14 4.21 -6.36
CA ASP A 365 60.78 4.06 -5.84
C ASP A 365 59.74 4.39 -6.93
N LYS A 366 60.01 5.45 -7.71
CA LYS A 366 59.17 5.85 -8.85
C LYS A 366 59.24 4.81 -9.97
N MET A 367 60.43 4.32 -10.26
CA MET A 367 60.61 3.29 -11.29
C MET A 367 59.88 2.00 -10.92
N ASN A 368 59.81 1.62 -9.65
CA ASN A 368 59.00 0.48 -9.21
C ASN A 368 57.50 0.68 -9.50
N ILE A 369 56.96 1.88 -9.23
CA ILE A 369 55.57 2.22 -9.52
C ILE A 369 55.31 2.20 -11.04
N LEU A 370 56.19 2.82 -11.83
CA LEU A 370 56.07 2.88 -13.28
C LEU A 370 56.24 1.52 -13.96
N ASN A 371 57.08 0.64 -13.42
CA ASN A 371 57.21 -0.73 -13.91
C ASN A 371 55.95 -1.55 -13.64
N ARG A 372 55.29 -1.33 -12.50
CA ARG A 372 53.97 -1.92 -12.22
C ARG A 372 52.92 -1.38 -13.18
N ALA A 373 52.89 -0.07 -13.43
CA ALA A 373 51.99 0.53 -14.40
C ALA A 373 52.17 -0.07 -15.80
N ASP A 374 53.42 -0.15 -16.27
CA ASP A 374 53.76 -0.75 -17.56
C ASP A 374 53.30 -2.22 -17.65
N TYR A 375 53.50 -3.01 -16.60
CA TYR A 375 52.98 -4.38 -16.53
C TYR A 375 51.46 -4.43 -16.68
N CYS A 376 50.73 -3.61 -15.93
CA CYS A 376 49.26 -3.54 -16.00
C CYS A 376 48.79 -3.11 -17.40
N LEU A 377 49.48 -2.15 -18.04
CA LEU A 377 49.19 -1.73 -19.42
C LEU A 377 49.37 -2.87 -20.41
N TRP A 378 50.51 -3.59 -20.36
CA TRP A 378 50.75 -4.72 -21.26
C TRP A 378 49.73 -5.85 -21.07
N ALA A 379 49.33 -6.12 -19.82
CA ALA A 379 48.26 -7.07 -19.54
C ALA A 379 46.93 -6.61 -20.14
N ALA A 380 46.55 -5.34 -19.93
CA ALA A 380 45.34 -4.77 -20.50
C ALA A 380 45.35 -4.83 -22.04
N MET A 381 46.43 -4.39 -22.68
CA MET A 381 46.65 -4.46 -24.13
C MET A 381 46.44 -5.87 -24.69
N LYS A 382 47.03 -6.87 -24.04
CA LYS A 382 46.86 -8.29 -24.41
C LYS A 382 45.39 -8.72 -24.37
N HIS A 383 44.66 -8.37 -23.30
CA HIS A 383 43.25 -8.73 -23.15
C HIS A 383 42.32 -7.91 -24.08
N LEU A 384 42.73 -6.71 -24.49
CA LEU A 384 42.03 -5.89 -25.48
C LEU A 384 42.34 -6.30 -26.93
N GLY A 385 43.31 -7.21 -27.14
CA GLY A 385 43.77 -7.59 -28.48
C GLY A 385 44.62 -6.53 -29.18
N VAL A 386 45.05 -5.50 -28.44
CA VAL A 386 45.94 -4.43 -28.92
C VAL A 386 47.38 -4.86 -28.64
N VAL A 387 47.89 -5.84 -29.37
CA VAL A 387 49.30 -6.25 -29.24
C VAL A 387 50.02 -5.82 -30.52
N ARG A 388 51.03 -4.97 -30.37
CA ARG A 388 51.89 -4.49 -31.46
C ARG A 388 53.07 -5.39 -31.71
#